data_AF-A0A3D2MPB8-F1
#
_entry.id   AF-A0A3D2MPB8-F1
#
_cell.length_a   1.000
_cell.length_b   1.000
_cell.length_c   1.000
_cell.angle_alpha   90.00
_cell.angle_beta   90.00
_cell.angle_gamma   90.00
#
_symmetry.space_group_name_H-M   'P 1'
#
loop_
_entity.id
_entity.type
_entity.pdbx_description
1 polymer ?
#
loop_
_entity_poly.entity_id
_entity_poly.type
_entity_poly.pdbx_seq_one_letter_code
_entity_poly.pdbx_strand_id
1 'polypeptide(L)'
;KTALNDAGAKRFGSGWAWLVLDKSGKLSVTSTANQDNPLTDGLYPVLGNDVWEHAYYLKYQNRRPEYLNAWWNVVNWDEVARRYEQGRSGR
;
A
#
# COMPACT_ATOMS: atom_id res chain seq x y z
N LYS A 1 3.34 -9.57 -2.66
CA LYS A 1 2.46 -9.77 -1.49
C LYS A 1 3.26 -9.74 -0.18
N THR A 2 4.21 -10.65 0.06
CA THR A 2 5.03 -10.70 1.29
C THR A 2 5.65 -9.36 1.69
N ALA A 3 6.38 -8.69 0.79
CA ALA A 3 7.01 -7.40 1.09
C ALA A 3 6.01 -6.30 1.53
N LEU A 4 4.81 -6.27 0.94
CA LEU A 4 3.79 -5.28 1.27
C LEU A 4 3.08 -5.62 2.60
N ASN A 5 2.86 -6.90 2.89
CA ASN A 5 2.39 -7.35 4.20
C ASN A 5 3.42 -7.04 5.28
N ASP A 6 4.71 -7.29 5.02
CA ASP A 6 5.78 -6.96 5.97
C ASP A 6 5.84 -5.46 6.24
N ALA A 7 5.71 -4.62 5.20
CA ALA A 7 5.68 -3.17 5.35
C ALA A 7 4.48 -2.69 6.18
N GLY A 8 3.29 -3.27 5.98
CA GLY A 8 2.08 -2.95 6.74
C GLY A 8 2.12 -3.47 8.18
N ALA A 9 2.68 -4.66 8.41
CA ALA A 9 2.82 -5.25 9.72
C ALA A 9 3.84 -4.50 10.59
N LYS A 10 4.96 -4.07 9.98
CA LYS A 10 6.04 -3.33 10.66
C LYS A 10 5.75 -1.84 10.83
N ARG A 11 4.71 -1.28 10.18
CA ARG A 11 4.30 0.11 10.37
C ARG A 11 3.81 0.32 11.80
N PHE A 12 4.64 0.94 12.64
CA PHE A 12 4.23 1.29 13.99
C PHE A 12 3.18 2.40 13.97
N GLY A 13 2.14 2.26 14.79
CA GLY A 13 1.01 3.18 14.84
C GLY A 13 0.17 3.16 13.55
N SER A 14 -0.40 4.32 13.25
CA SER A 14 -1.23 4.59 12.08
C SER A 14 -0.40 4.83 10.82
N GLY A 15 -0.93 4.42 9.67
CA GLY A 15 -0.26 4.65 8.40
C GLY A 15 -0.75 3.76 7.27
N TRP A 16 0.07 3.67 6.24
CA TRP A 16 -0.24 2.98 5.00
C TRP A 16 0.95 2.15 4.50
N ALA A 17 0.68 1.05 3.80
CA ALA A 17 1.67 0.31 3.03
C ALA A 17 1.40 0.48 1.54
N TRP A 18 2.44 0.73 0.75
CA TRP A 18 2.32 1.16 -0.65
C TRP A 18 3.15 0.27 -1.58
N LEU A 19 2.63 0.03 -2.78
CA LEU A 19 3.43 -0.27 -3.96
C LEU A 19 3.57 1.02 -4.77
N VAL A 20 4.80 1.40 -5.07
CA VAL A 20 5.10 2.68 -5.72
C VAL A 20 6.01 2.49 -6.93
N LEU A 21 5.95 3.44 -7.85
CA LEU A 21 6.77 3.50 -9.05
C LEU A 21 7.70 4.72 -8.99
N ASP A 22 9.00 4.50 -9.04
CA ASP A 22 9.98 5.58 -9.12
C ASP A 22 10.08 6.16 -10.54
N LYS A 23 10.87 7.24 -10.70
CA LYS A 23 11.04 7.94 -11.99
C LYS A 23 11.64 7.07 -13.10
N SER A 24 12.36 6.01 -12.75
CA SER A 24 12.92 5.05 -13.72
C SER A 24 11.91 4.01 -14.20
N GLY A 25 10.70 4.01 -13.64
CA GLY A 25 9.69 2.98 -13.90
C GLY A 25 9.91 1.70 -13.09
N LYS A 26 10.75 1.76 -12.05
CA LYS A 26 10.97 0.62 -11.16
C LYS A 26 9.95 0.63 -10.02
N LEU A 27 9.40 -0.55 -9.74
CA LEU A 27 8.49 -0.78 -8.63
C LEU A 27 9.26 -0.98 -7.32
N SER A 28 8.74 -0.43 -6.23
CA SER A 28 9.23 -0.67 -4.87
C SER A 28 8.06 -0.68 -3.87
N VAL A 29 8.30 -1.23 -2.68
CA VAL A 29 7.35 -1.19 -1.56
C VAL A 29 7.87 -0.21 -0.53
N THR A 30 6.96 0.61 0.01
CA THR A 30 7.26 1.53 1.11
C THR A 30 6.08 1.58 2.09
N SER A 31 6.24 2.24 3.22
CA SER A 31 5.14 2.58 4.12
C SER A 31 5.29 4.01 4.61
N THR A 32 4.17 4.66 4.91
CA THR A 32 4.16 6.03 5.42
C THR A 32 3.43 6.08 6.76
N ALA A 33 3.80 7.05 7.60
CA ALA A 33 3.10 7.29 8.87
C ALA A 33 1.84 8.14 8.62
N ASN A 34 0.82 7.94 9.44
CA ASN A 34 -0.38 8.78 9.44
C ASN A 34 -1.01 8.91 8.03
N GLN A 35 -1.11 10.15 7.52
CA GLN A 35 -1.66 10.48 6.20
C GLN A 35 -0.59 10.92 5.20
N ASP A 36 0.69 10.76 5.55
CA ASP A 36 1.78 11.00 4.62
C ASP A 36 1.63 10.02 3.44
N ASN A 37 2.07 10.44 2.26
CA ASN A 37 1.87 9.68 1.04
C ASN A 37 3.09 9.77 0.11
N PRO A 38 3.31 8.78 -0.78
CA PRO A 38 4.51 8.72 -1.59
C PRO A 38 4.66 9.85 -2.63
N LEU A 39 3.61 10.63 -2.91
CA LEU A 39 3.66 11.68 -3.93
C LEU A 39 4.64 12.80 -3.53
N THR A 40 4.75 13.10 -2.24
CA THR A 40 5.69 14.11 -1.73
C THR A 40 7.16 13.72 -1.94
N ASP A 41 7.42 12.41 -2.06
CA ASP A 41 8.75 11.86 -2.32
C ASP A 41 9.04 11.69 -3.82
N GLY A 42 8.15 12.19 -4.69
CA GLY A 42 8.24 12.04 -6.14
C GLY A 42 8.00 10.62 -6.64
N LEU A 43 7.38 9.78 -5.81
CA LEU A 43 7.02 8.40 -6.13
C LEU A 43 5.54 8.35 -6.54
N TYR A 44 5.22 7.51 -7.52
CA TYR A 44 3.85 7.33 -7.98
C TYR A 44 3.19 6.14 -7.27
N PRO A 45 2.12 6.32 -6.47
CA PRO A 45 1.45 5.23 -5.77
C PRO A 45 0.57 4.41 -6.72
N VAL A 46 0.94 3.14 -6.89
CA VAL A 46 0.22 2.17 -7.73
C VAL A 46 -0.85 1.43 -6.93
N LEU A 47 -0.54 1.08 -5.68
CA LEU A 47 -1.45 0.40 -4.75
C LEU A 47 -1.18 0.88 -3.33
N GLY A 48 -2.21 1.03 -2.50
CA GLY A 48 -2.10 1.39 -1.09
C GLY A 48 -3.01 0.54 -0.22
N ASN A 49 -2.54 0.15 0.96
CA ASN A 49 -3.31 -0.54 1.99
C ASN A 49 -3.28 0.26 3.29
N ASP A 50 -4.46 0.64 3.77
CA ASP A 50 -4.66 1.34 5.04
C ASP A 50 -4.38 0.37 6.21
N VAL A 51 -3.46 0.73 7.09
CA VAL A 51 -3.14 -0.02 8.32
C VAL A 51 -3.42 0.78 9.59
N TRP A 52 -4.20 1.84 9.51
CA TRP A 52 -4.86 2.44 10.67
C TRP A 52 -5.78 1.41 11.32
N GLU A 53 -5.85 1.40 12.65
CA GLU A 53 -6.67 0.42 13.37
C GLU A 53 -8.14 0.48 12.90
N HIS A 54 -8.70 1.67 12.67
CA HIS A 54 -10.08 1.82 12.19
C HIS A 54 -10.38 1.04 10.90
N ALA A 55 -9.38 0.73 10.07
CA ALA A 55 -9.58 0.05 8.80
C ALA A 55 -9.90 -1.44 8.97
N TYR A 56 -9.52 -2.03 10.11
CA TYR A 56 -9.65 -3.48 10.33
C TYR A 56 -10.14 -3.87 11.72
N TYR A 57 -10.17 -2.94 12.68
CA TYR A 57 -10.32 -3.28 14.10
C TYR A 57 -11.67 -3.91 14.44
N LEU A 58 -12.74 -3.64 13.71
CA LEU A 58 -14.04 -4.25 14.02
C LEU A 58 -14.11 -5.76 13.72
N LYS A 59 -13.26 -6.26 12.81
CA LYS A 59 -13.26 -7.67 12.38
C LYS A 59 -12.03 -8.44 12.86
N TYR A 60 -10.87 -7.79 12.89
CA TYR A 60 -9.58 -8.43 13.18
C TYR A 60 -8.98 -8.00 14.52
N GLN A 61 -9.53 -6.99 15.18
CA GLN A 61 -9.03 -6.41 16.43
C GLN A 61 -7.53 -6.11 16.32
N ASN A 62 -6.68 -6.64 17.19
CA ASN A 62 -5.23 -6.49 17.14
C ASN A 62 -4.53 -7.35 16.06
N ARG A 63 -5.25 -8.21 15.34
CA ARG A 63 -4.67 -9.18 14.38
C ARG A 63 -4.47 -8.57 13.00
N ARG A 64 -3.70 -7.48 12.93
CA ARG A 64 -3.33 -6.83 11.66
C ARG A 64 -2.75 -7.80 10.62
N PRO A 65 -1.88 -8.78 10.96
CA PRO A 65 -1.37 -9.74 9.96
C PRO A 65 -2.48 -10.54 9.26
N GLU A 66 -3.55 -10.90 9.95
CA GLU A 66 -4.69 -11.60 9.34
C GLU A 66 -5.46 -10.71 8.37
N TYR A 67 -5.68 -9.44 8.75
CA TYR A 67 -6.24 -8.43 7.86
C TYR A 67 -5.42 -8.29 6.58
N LEU A 68 -4.09 -8.12 6.70
CA LEU A 68 -3.18 -7.97 5.56
C LEU A 68 -3.20 -9.19 4.64
N ASN A 69 -3.35 -10.40 5.20
CA ASN A 69 -3.48 -11.62 4.40
C ASN A 69 -4.84 -11.68 3.66
N ALA A 70 -5.94 -11.32 4.34
CA ALA A 70 -7.28 -11.35 3.77
C ALA A 70 -7.53 -10.24 2.72
N TRP A 71 -6.91 -9.08 2.90
CA TRP A 71 -7.09 -7.90 2.04
C TRP A 71 -6.77 -8.18 0.56
N TRP A 72 -5.84 -9.09 0.26
CA TRP A 72 -5.51 -9.48 -1.11
C TRP A 72 -6.68 -10.07 -1.90
N ASN A 73 -7.72 -10.59 -1.23
CA ASN A 73 -8.89 -11.17 -1.87
C ASN A 73 -9.83 -10.10 -2.46
N VAL A 74 -9.67 -8.84 -2.09
CA VAL A 74 -10.54 -7.72 -2.52
C VAL A 74 -9.79 -6.64 -3.31
N VAL A 75 -8.52 -6.87 -3.64
CA VAL A 75 -7.75 -5.94 -4.46
C VAL A 75 -8.32 -5.89 -5.87
N ASN A 76 -8.64 -4.68 -6.33
CA ASN A 76 -9.02 -4.43 -7.72
C ASN A 76 -7.77 -4.39 -8.61
N TRP A 77 -7.44 -5.52 -9.24
CA TRP A 77 -6.24 -5.64 -10.07
C TRP A 77 -6.32 -4.86 -11.39
N ASP A 78 -7.51 -4.64 -11.93
CA ASP A 78 -7.69 -3.84 -13.15
C ASP A 78 -7.30 -2.38 -12.90
N GLU A 79 -7.70 -1.83 -11.76
CA GLU A 79 -7.30 -0.47 -11.36
C GLU A 79 -5.79 -0.39 -11.07
N VAL A 80 -5.20 -1.41 -10.44
CA VAL A 80 -3.75 -1.50 -10.22
C VAL A 80 -2.99 -1.50 -11.55
N ALA A 81 -3.45 -2.30 -12.52
CA ALA A 81 -2.86 -2.35 -13.86
C ALA A 81 -3.01 -0.99 -14.57
N ARG A 82 -4.19 -0.37 -14.53
CA ARG A 82 -4.44 0.96 -15.12
C ARG A 82 -3.51 2.02 -14.53
N ARG A 83 -3.33 2.03 -13.20
CA ARG A 83 -2.42 2.96 -12.51
C ARG A 83 -0.96 2.69 -12.87
N TYR A 84 -0.56 1.42 -12.92
CA TYR A 84 0.80 1.06 -13.32
C TYR A 84 1.13 1.59 -14.72
N GLU A 85 0.25 1.34 -15.69
CA GLU A 85 0.43 1.86 -17.06
C GLU A 85 0.44 3.39 -17.08
N GLN A 86 -0.49 4.05 -16.38
CA GLN A 86 -0.53 5.52 -16.31
C GLN A 86 0.75 6.10 -15.68
N GLY A 87 1.29 5.49 -14.62
CA GLY A 87 2.54 5.92 -13.99
C GLY A 87 3.77 5.68 -14.87
N ARG A 88 3.70 4.71 -15.79
CA ARG A 88 4.75 4.40 -16.75
C ARG A 88 4.69 5.27 -18.01
N SER A 89 3.48 5.64 -18.46
CA SER A 89 3.24 6.41 -19.68
C SER A 89 3.12 7.92 -19.46
N GLY A 90 2.77 8.35 -18.24
CA GLY A 90 2.60 9.76 -17.84
C GLY A 90 3.91 10.46 -17.47
N ARG A 91 5.04 9.96 -17.97
CA ARG A 91 6.37 10.56 -17.85
C ARG A 91 6.93 10.87 -19.22
#